data_AF-C8W4Y7-F1
#
_entry.id   AF-C8W4Y7-F1
#
_cell.length_a   1.000
_cell.length_b   1.000
_cell.length_c   1.000
_cell.angle_alpha   90.00
_cell.angle_beta   90.00
_cell.angle_gamma   90.00
#
_symmetry.space_group_name_H-M   'P 1'
#
loop_
_entity.id
_entity.type
_entity.pdbx_description
1 polymer ?
#
loop_
_entity_poly.entity_id
_entity_poly.type
_entity_poly.pdbx_seq_one_letter_code
_entity_poly.pdbx_strand_id
1 'polypeptide(L)'
;MKFKKVGILLILSLVFLLSTNAAYATTYYYLSSPQELEAYGYGADWSSKLTAVVASSGIANVTGVKSRAQVYKNGIKVVDTSKSDDTSPYSVSLSGSESSSSYSNSWSYKDSS
;
A
#
# COMPACT_ATOMS: atom_id res chain seq x y z
N MET A 1 -61.79 10.89 5.06
CA MET A 1 -60.55 10.13 4.75
C MET A 1 -59.34 11.08 4.70
N LYS A 2 -58.66 11.37 5.83
CA LYS A 2 -57.43 12.21 5.84
C LYS A 2 -56.19 11.51 6.42
N PHE A 3 -56.36 10.36 7.09
CA PHE A 3 -55.27 9.62 7.76
C PHE A 3 -54.27 8.91 6.82
N LYS A 4 -54.66 8.60 5.57
CA LYS A 4 -53.78 7.87 4.64
C LYS A 4 -52.56 8.68 4.18
N LYS A 5 -52.66 10.02 4.12
CA LYS A 5 -51.56 10.88 3.65
C LYS A 5 -50.49 11.13 4.72
N VAL A 6 -50.90 11.17 5.99
CA VAL A 6 -49.98 11.41 7.12
C VAL A 6 -49.09 10.20 7.38
N GLY A 7 -49.64 8.99 7.29
CA GLY A 7 -48.86 7.75 7.43
C GLY A 7 -47.79 7.59 6.36
N ILE A 8 -48.10 7.93 5.11
CA ILE A 8 -47.13 7.90 4.00
C ILE A 8 -46.01 8.94 4.21
N LEU A 9 -46.34 10.14 4.69
CA LEU A 9 -45.34 11.17 5.00
C LEU A 9 -44.38 10.72 6.13
N LEU A 10 -44.92 10.09 7.17
CA LEU A 10 -44.13 9.54 8.26
C LEU A 10 -43.19 8.42 7.79
N ILE A 11 -43.68 7.50 6.96
CA ILE A 11 -42.87 6.41 6.40
C ILE A 11 -41.77 6.96 5.49
N LEU A 12 -42.07 7.92 4.61
CA LEU A 12 -41.05 8.56 3.77
C LEU A 12 -39.99 9.28 4.61
N SER A 13 -40.41 9.99 5.67
CA SER A 13 -39.46 10.66 6.57
C SER A 13 -38.55 9.66 7.29
N LEU A 14 -39.09 8.50 7.71
CA LEU A 14 -38.33 7.45 8.38
C LEU A 14 -37.31 6.79 7.44
N VAL A 15 -37.69 6.54 6.18
CA VAL A 15 -36.79 5.99 5.14
C VAL A 15 -35.67 6.99 4.82
N PHE A 16 -35.96 8.29 4.81
CA PHE A 16 -34.96 9.35 4.61
C PHE A 16 -34.01 9.53 5.81
N LEU A 17 -34.52 9.32 7.03
CA LEU A 17 -33.71 9.31 8.26
C LEU A 17 -32.79 8.09 8.34
N LEU A 18 -33.22 6.94 7.80
CA LEU A 18 -32.41 5.72 7.77
C LEU A 18 -31.37 5.71 6.64
N SER A 19 -31.56 6.50 5.57
CA SER A 19 -30.65 6.53 4.42
C SER A 19 -29.41 7.43 4.60
N THR A 20 -29.33 8.24 5.66
CA THR A 20 -28.24 9.21 5.86
C THR A 20 -27.07 8.70 6.71
N ASN A 21 -27.12 7.47 7.21
CA ASN A 21 -26.05 6.92 8.04
C ASN A 21 -25.09 6.03 7.24
N ALA A 22 -24.48 6.58 6.18
CA ALA A 22 -23.21 6.06 5.72
C ALA A 22 -22.14 6.56 6.69
N ALA A 23 -21.99 5.88 7.82
CA ALA A 23 -20.88 6.13 8.74
C ALA A 23 -19.59 5.69 8.02
N TYR A 24 -18.84 6.66 7.50
CA TYR A 24 -17.47 6.41 7.04
C TYR A 24 -16.62 6.14 8.28
N ALA A 25 -16.56 4.88 8.71
CA ALA A 25 -15.61 4.46 9.72
C ALA A 25 -14.21 4.73 9.14
N THR A 26 -13.48 5.68 9.73
CA THR A 26 -12.10 5.95 9.35
C THR A 26 -11.25 4.74 9.72
N THR A 27 -10.73 4.04 8.72
CA THR A 27 -9.74 2.99 8.93
C THR A 27 -8.35 3.62 8.96
N TYR A 28 -7.58 3.32 9.99
CA TYR A 28 -6.19 3.73 10.13
C TYR A 28 -5.26 2.59 9.77
N TYR A 29 -4.10 2.93 9.20
CA TYR A 29 -3.05 1.99 8.82
C TYR A 29 -1.68 2.46 9.31
N TYR A 30 -0.78 1.51 9.57
CA TYR A 30 0.66 1.77 9.50
C TYR A 30 1.26 1.02 8.31
N LEU A 31 2.41 1.48 7.82
CA LEU A 31 3.11 0.85 6.71
C LEU A 31 4.22 -0.06 7.24
N SER A 32 4.22 -1.31 6.80
CA SER A 32 5.30 -2.27 7.04
C SER A 32 6.08 -2.46 5.74
N SER A 33 7.38 -2.18 5.75
CA SER A 33 8.25 -2.17 4.56
C SER A 33 9.51 -3.02 4.74
N PRO A 34 9.44 -4.36 4.88
CA PRO A 34 10.64 -5.18 4.92
C PRO A 34 11.38 -5.17 3.58
N GLN A 35 12.69 -5.05 3.65
CA GLN A 35 13.60 -4.97 2.51
C GLN A 35 14.82 -5.83 2.77
N GLU A 36 15.27 -6.51 1.73
CA GLU A 36 16.46 -7.36 1.79
C GLU A 36 17.34 -7.12 0.58
N LEU A 37 18.65 -7.15 0.81
CA LEU A 37 19.69 -7.13 -0.20
C LEU A 37 20.73 -8.17 0.19
N GLU A 38 20.83 -9.22 -0.60
CA GLU A 38 21.84 -10.26 -0.46
C GLU A 38 22.91 -10.05 -1.53
N ALA A 39 24.03 -9.43 -1.14
CA ALA A 39 25.15 -9.22 -2.03
C ALA A 39 26.08 -10.44 -2.03
N TYR A 40 26.48 -10.90 -3.22
CA TYR A 40 27.46 -11.95 -3.43
C TYR A 40 28.48 -11.52 -4.49
N GLY A 41 29.58 -12.28 -4.64
CA GLY A 41 30.75 -11.80 -5.40
C GLY A 41 30.39 -11.23 -6.79
N TYR A 42 29.58 -11.95 -7.56
CA TYR A 42 29.21 -11.56 -8.91
C TYR A 42 27.80 -10.98 -9.04
N GLY A 43 27.14 -10.55 -7.96
CA GLY A 43 25.77 -10.09 -8.05
C GLY A 43 25.12 -9.68 -6.75
N ALA A 44 23.84 -9.39 -6.82
CA ALA A 44 23.01 -9.20 -5.64
C ALA A 44 21.56 -9.60 -5.92
N ASP A 45 20.96 -10.31 -4.96
CA ASP A 45 19.52 -10.52 -4.92
C ASP A 45 18.88 -9.46 -4.04
N TRP A 46 17.68 -9.02 -4.41
CA TRP A 46 16.97 -7.98 -3.68
C TRP A 46 15.48 -8.25 -3.62
N SER A 47 14.88 -7.84 -2.51
CA SER A 47 13.44 -7.92 -2.30
C SER A 47 12.92 -6.68 -1.57
N SER A 48 11.68 -6.32 -1.86
CA SER A 48 10.97 -5.23 -1.20
C SER A 48 9.51 -5.60 -1.09
N LYS A 49 8.94 -5.44 0.10
CA LYS A 49 7.52 -5.62 0.31
C LYS A 49 6.99 -4.42 1.06
N LEU A 50 5.84 -3.92 0.64
CA LEU A 50 5.11 -2.87 1.35
C LEU A 50 3.69 -3.36 1.62
N THR A 51 3.28 -3.30 2.88
CA THR A 51 1.94 -3.69 3.31
C THR A 51 1.35 -2.60 4.19
N ALA A 52 0.11 -2.18 3.89
CA ALA A 52 -0.66 -1.35 4.80
C ALA A 52 -1.39 -2.25 5.81
N VAL A 53 -1.02 -2.14 7.09
CA VAL A 53 -1.59 -2.96 8.16
C VAL A 53 -2.57 -2.12 8.96
N VAL A 54 -3.79 -2.62 9.15
CA VAL A 54 -4.84 -1.94 9.92
C VAL A 54 -4.37 -1.74 11.36
N ALA A 55 -4.60 -0.54 11.89
CA ALA A 55 -4.25 -0.15 13.26
C ALA A 55 -5.30 0.76 13.89
N SER A 56 -5.14 1.02 15.19
CA SER A 56 -5.98 1.95 15.95
C SER A 56 -5.67 3.42 15.67
N SER A 57 -4.50 3.73 15.11
CA SER A 57 -4.04 5.07 14.74
C SER A 57 -3.01 4.99 13.63
N GLY A 58 -2.84 6.05 12.83
CA GLY A 58 -1.85 6.11 11.77
C GLY A 58 -2.34 6.89 10.56
N ILE A 59 -2.03 6.40 9.37
CA ILE A 59 -2.46 7.00 8.10
C ILE A 59 -3.94 6.62 7.87
N ALA A 60 -4.79 7.63 7.82
CA ALA A 60 -6.22 7.45 7.54
C ALA A 60 -6.48 7.35 6.04
N ASN A 61 -7.51 6.59 5.66
CA ASN A 61 -8.04 6.55 4.29
C ASN A 61 -6.98 6.21 3.22
N VAL A 62 -6.07 5.29 3.54
CA VAL A 62 -5.15 4.70 2.55
C VAL A 62 -6.00 4.05 1.45
N THR A 63 -5.77 4.42 0.19
CA THR A 63 -6.47 3.86 -0.97
C THR A 63 -5.62 2.89 -1.79
N GLY A 64 -4.35 2.74 -1.41
CA GLY A 64 -3.40 1.85 -2.05
C GLY A 64 -1.99 2.03 -1.50
N VAL A 65 -1.09 1.13 -1.87
CA VAL A 65 0.33 1.18 -1.53
C VAL A 65 1.18 1.13 -2.80
N LYS A 66 2.36 1.74 -2.76
CA LYS A 66 3.36 1.66 -3.84
C LYS A 66 4.73 1.38 -3.26
N SER A 67 5.33 0.27 -3.66
CA SER A 67 6.72 -0.05 -3.34
C SER A 67 7.62 0.36 -4.51
N ARG A 68 8.80 0.91 -4.21
CA ARG A 68 9.84 1.25 -5.18
C ARG A 68 11.16 0.65 -4.73
N ALA A 69 11.80 -0.10 -5.62
CA ALA A 69 13.11 -0.69 -5.36
C ALA A 69 14.18 0.02 -6.20
N GLN A 70 15.19 0.55 -5.52
CA GLN A 70 16.37 1.14 -6.16
C GLN A 70 17.63 0.41 -5.69
N VAL A 71 18.31 -0.24 -6.63
CA VAL A 71 19.55 -0.99 -6.36
C VAL A 71 20.70 -0.31 -7.07
N TYR A 72 21.82 -0.20 -6.36
CA TYR A 72 23.03 0.46 -6.83
C TYR A 72 24.19 -0.52 -6.82
N LYS A 73 24.99 -0.48 -7.89
CA LYS A 73 26.27 -1.18 -8.05
C LYS A 73 27.38 -0.14 -8.12
N ASN A 74 28.33 -0.18 -7.18
CA ASN A 74 29.44 0.78 -7.05
C ASN A 74 28.95 2.24 -7.07
N GLY A 75 27.82 2.51 -6.40
CA GLY A 75 27.20 3.84 -6.37
C GLY A 75 26.40 4.23 -7.63
N ILE A 76 26.39 3.40 -8.68
CA ILE A 76 25.60 3.61 -9.90
C ILE A 76 24.28 2.85 -9.78
N LYS A 77 23.15 3.54 -9.95
CA LYS A 77 21.84 2.89 -9.95
C LYS A 77 21.70 1.94 -11.13
N VAL A 78 21.41 0.68 -10.86
CA VAL A 78 21.20 -0.38 -11.87
C VAL A 78 19.76 -0.85 -11.92
N VAL A 79 19.00 -0.71 -10.83
CA VAL A 79 17.56 -0.97 -10.78
C VAL A 79 16.82 0.27 -10.32
N ASP A 80 15.72 0.58 -10.98
CA ASP A 80 14.71 1.53 -10.52
C ASP A 80 13.34 1.03 -11.00
N THR A 81 12.65 0.28 -10.13
CA THR A 81 11.35 -0.31 -10.46
C THR A 81 10.34 -0.03 -9.36
N SER A 82 9.06 -0.06 -9.71
CA SER A 82 7.99 0.14 -8.74
C SER A 82 6.74 -0.62 -9.12
N LYS A 83 5.94 -0.96 -8.12
CA LYS A 83 4.63 -1.59 -8.29
C LYS A 83 3.67 -1.03 -7.25
N SER A 84 2.41 -0.91 -7.64
CA SER A 84 1.33 -0.47 -6.76
C SER A 84 0.29 -1.55 -6.58
N ASP A 85 -0.47 -1.45 -5.49
CA ASP A 85 -1.67 -2.23 -5.22
C ASP A 85 -2.72 -1.34 -4.57
N ASP A 86 -3.91 -1.31 -5.16
CA ASP A 86 -5.09 -0.55 -4.72
C ASP A 86 -6.23 -1.46 -4.24
N THR A 87 -5.96 -2.76 -4.09
CA THR A 87 -6.93 -3.74 -3.60
C THR A 87 -6.66 -4.07 -2.13
N SER A 88 -7.63 -3.77 -1.25
CA SER A 88 -7.52 -4.14 0.16
C SER A 88 -7.52 -5.67 0.33
N PRO A 89 -6.63 -6.27 1.15
CA PRO A 89 -5.66 -5.64 2.04
C PRO A 89 -4.36 -5.23 1.30
N TYR A 90 -4.14 -3.92 1.15
CA TYR A 90 -3.11 -3.33 0.28
C TYR A 90 -1.72 -3.90 0.56
N SER A 91 -1.18 -4.64 -0.42
CA SER A 91 0.11 -5.31 -0.27
C SER A 91 0.79 -5.50 -1.62
N VAL A 92 2.02 -5.03 -1.71
CA VAL A 92 2.83 -5.16 -2.93
C VAL A 92 4.21 -5.71 -2.61
N SER A 93 4.75 -6.52 -3.52
CA SER A 93 6.11 -7.04 -3.42
C SER A 93 6.81 -6.94 -4.77
N LEU A 94 8.11 -6.66 -4.70
CA LEU A 94 9.07 -6.59 -5.79
C LEU A 94 10.27 -7.45 -5.40
N SER A 95 10.85 -8.14 -6.38
CA SER A 95 12.10 -8.86 -6.20
C SER A 95 12.83 -8.92 -7.52
N GLY A 96 14.14 -9.11 -7.45
CA GLY A 96 14.97 -9.31 -8.62
C GLY A 96 16.39 -9.66 -8.25
N SER A 97 17.20 -9.82 -9.28
CA SER A 97 18.60 -10.23 -9.19
C SER A 97 19.42 -9.43 -10.18
N GLU A 98 20.58 -8.97 -9.75
CA GLU A 98 21.54 -8.26 -10.60
C GLU A 98 22.86 -9.03 -10.67
N SER A 99 23.49 -9.01 -11.84
CA SER A 99 24.76 -9.68 -12.08
C SER A 99 25.88 -8.71 -12.43
N SER A 100 27.11 -9.17 -12.28
CA SER A 100 28.33 -8.44 -12.59
C SER A 100 29.42 -9.41 -13.03
N SER A 101 30.27 -8.95 -13.96
CA SER A 101 31.49 -9.66 -14.34
C SER A 101 32.64 -9.44 -13.36
N SER A 102 32.50 -8.50 -12.42
CA SER A 102 33.49 -8.21 -11.37
C SER A 102 33.09 -8.87 -10.05
N TYR A 103 34.05 -9.43 -9.30
CA TYR A 103 33.80 -10.12 -8.02
C TYR A 103 33.65 -9.16 -6.81
N SER A 104 34.10 -7.92 -6.93
CA SER A 104 34.22 -6.98 -5.81
C SER A 104 33.34 -5.75 -6.01
N ASN A 105 32.03 -5.94 -6.19
CA ASN A 105 31.10 -4.81 -6.28
C ASN A 105 30.59 -4.41 -4.90
N SER A 106 30.43 -3.12 -4.67
CA SER A 106 29.63 -2.58 -3.59
C SER A 106 28.17 -2.53 -4.04
N TRP A 107 27.29 -3.24 -3.34
CA TRP A 107 25.85 -3.20 -3.58
C TRP A 107 25.14 -2.43 -2.49
N SER A 108 24.14 -1.62 -2.85
CA SER A 108 23.28 -0.96 -1.87
C SER A 108 21.86 -0.85 -2.36
N TYR A 109 20.92 -0.94 -1.43
CA TYR A 109 19.49 -0.74 -1.64
C TYR A 109 19.10 0.62 -1.08
N LYS A 110 18.26 1.38 -1.80
CA LYS A 110 17.63 2.59 -1.27
C LYS A 110 16.12 2.53 -1.45
N ASP A 111 15.42 2.80 -0.36
CA ASP A 111 14.00 3.14 -0.42
C ASP A 111 13.85 4.59 -0.88
N SER A 112 12.80 4.85 -1.64
CA SER A 112 12.34 6.20 -1.96
C SER A 112 10.91 6.46 -1.49
N SER A 113 10.45 5.68 -0.49
CA SER A 113 9.23 5.87 0.31
C SER A 113 9.08 7.29 0.84
#